data_AF-A0A9J7IFL8-F1
#
_entry.id   AF-A0A9J7IFL8-F1
#
_cell.length_a   1.000
_cell.length_b   1.000
_cell.length_c   1.000
_cell.angle_alpha   90.00
_cell.angle_beta   90.00
_cell.angle_gamma   90.00
#
_symmetry.space_group_name_H-M   'P 1'
#
loop_
_entity.id
_entity.type
_entity.pdbx_description
1 polymer ?
#
loop_
_entity_poly.entity_id
_entity_poly.type
_entity_poly.pdbx_seq_one_letter_code
_entity_poly.pdbx_strand_id
1 'polypeptide(L)'
;LPTNTTGPLIYVHIYYNRKSLTKYSARLRYSYLNLAAYIGGVFGLFWGASMLNLAEILAVCPYNHVNWIRYRAAEEKYLPHDPPKEIREAFYDVLVAMENVTFTHLTPLERLIKRSSLPPVVRNISLHDLSQSMAYRCNEIFVWCIFDGTEYDCCKLFIRERTDQGICLVFNSLITKESRMKKLKDAYYPWRVRYAGEESGLSFILRYNESYVRPNSYTTFKARLMIKEAEEWSQPLHHIFYANTHADVMITPILTETASEARLIDAETRNCLFWVRLTLRLRF
;
A
#
# COMPACT_ATOMS: atom_id res chain seq x y z
N LEU A 1 -12.90 -20.54 -12.41
CA LEU A 1 -11.70 -19.84 -12.94
C LEU A 1 -11.99 -19.37 -14.35
N PRO A 2 -11.60 -18.15 -14.72
CA PRO A 2 -11.78 -17.66 -16.08
C PRO A 2 -11.03 -18.56 -17.07
N THR A 3 -11.74 -19.13 -18.03
CA THR A 3 -11.26 -20.20 -18.93
C THR A 3 -10.40 -19.68 -20.09
N ASN A 4 -10.18 -18.37 -20.19
CA ASN A 4 -9.64 -17.73 -21.39
C ASN A 4 -8.45 -16.79 -21.14
N THR A 5 -7.70 -17.00 -20.06
CA THR A 5 -6.47 -16.24 -19.76
C THR A 5 -5.24 -17.07 -20.06
N THR A 6 -4.59 -16.77 -21.18
CA THR A 6 -3.25 -17.28 -21.52
C THR A 6 -2.20 -16.41 -20.84
N GLY A 7 -1.50 -16.97 -19.85
CA GLY A 7 -0.42 -16.29 -19.14
C GLY A 7 -0.38 -16.66 -17.66
N PRO A 8 0.71 -16.34 -16.97
CA PRO A 8 0.86 -16.73 -15.58
C PRO A 8 -0.06 -15.90 -14.67
N LEU A 9 -0.69 -16.60 -13.73
CA LEU A 9 -1.69 -16.04 -12.82
C LEU A 9 -1.20 -16.12 -11.38
N ILE A 10 -1.70 -15.22 -10.55
CA ILE A 10 -1.48 -15.24 -9.11
C ILE A 10 -2.85 -15.29 -8.46
N TYR A 11 -3.18 -16.42 -7.86
CA TYR A 11 -4.40 -16.53 -7.07
C TYR A 11 -4.07 -16.15 -5.62
N VAL A 12 -4.87 -15.26 -5.06
CA VAL A 12 -4.75 -14.84 -3.66
C VAL A 12 -6.10 -14.95 -3.01
N HIS A 13 -6.17 -15.62 -1.87
CA HIS A 13 -7.34 -15.69 -1.02
C HIS A 13 -6.97 -15.23 0.39
N ILE A 14 -7.74 -14.30 0.92
CA ILE A 14 -7.48 -13.64 2.21
C ILE A 14 -8.70 -13.83 3.09
N TYR A 15 -8.52 -14.42 4.26
CA TYR A 15 -9.62 -14.70 5.20
C TYR A 15 -9.20 -14.53 6.66
N TYR A 16 -10.19 -14.31 7.52
CA TYR A 16 -9.96 -14.27 8.96
C TYR A 16 -10.12 -15.67 9.55
N ASN A 17 -9.18 -16.09 10.41
CA ASN A 17 -9.29 -17.39 11.08
C ASN A 17 -10.29 -17.43 12.23
N ARG A 18 -10.66 -16.26 12.76
CA ARG A 18 -11.58 -16.13 13.89
C ARG A 18 -12.42 -14.87 13.77
N LYS A 19 -13.65 -14.94 14.27
CA LYS A 19 -14.60 -13.82 14.27
C LYS A 19 -14.35 -12.84 15.43
N SER A 20 -13.68 -13.30 16.48
CA SER A 20 -13.38 -12.51 17.67
C SER A 20 -11.98 -11.90 17.60
N LEU A 21 -11.88 -10.62 17.93
CA LEU A 21 -10.60 -9.96 18.07
C LEU A 21 -10.01 -10.22 19.47
N THR A 22 -8.70 -10.51 19.53
CA THR A 22 -7.99 -10.61 20.82
C THR A 22 -7.42 -9.24 21.17
N LYS A 23 -7.86 -8.69 22.30
CA LYS A 23 -7.38 -7.41 22.83
C LYS A 23 -6.28 -7.63 23.86
N TYR A 24 -5.07 -7.14 23.57
CA TYR A 24 -3.98 -7.02 24.54
C TYR A 24 -3.96 -5.59 25.09
N SER A 25 -3.96 -5.47 26.42
CA SER A 25 -3.84 -4.18 27.10
C SER A 25 -2.56 -4.17 27.91
N ALA A 26 -1.60 -3.35 27.49
CA ALA A 26 -0.37 -3.13 28.26
C ALA A 26 -0.67 -2.18 29.42
N ARG A 27 -0.75 -2.73 30.64
CA ARG A 27 -0.90 -1.97 31.88
C ARG A 27 0.46 -1.78 32.54
N LEU A 28 0.69 -0.59 33.07
CA LEU A 28 1.86 -0.32 33.90
C LEU A 28 1.79 -1.19 35.15
N ARG A 29 2.65 -2.21 35.22
CA ARG A 29 2.97 -2.89 36.47
C ARG A 29 4.28 -2.30 36.96
N TYR A 30 4.21 -1.45 37.97
CA TYR A 30 5.41 -1.03 38.69
C TYR A 30 6.01 -2.26 39.36
N SER A 31 7.16 -2.71 38.87
CA SER A 31 8.03 -3.66 39.55
C SER A 31 9.47 -3.18 39.36
N TYR A 32 10.28 -3.29 40.40
CA TYR A 32 11.64 -2.74 40.52
C TYR A 32 12.68 -3.36 39.56
N LEU A 33 12.25 -4.21 38.62
CA LEU A 33 13.09 -4.82 37.60
C LEU A 33 12.43 -4.57 36.25
N ASN A 34 13.03 -3.68 35.44
CA ASN A 34 13.11 -3.80 33.97
C ASN A 34 13.83 -2.61 33.32
N LEU A 35 15.03 -2.27 33.81
CA LEU A 35 15.98 -1.40 33.08
C LEU A 35 16.57 -2.12 31.83
N ALA A 36 16.31 -3.42 31.65
CA ALA A 36 16.80 -4.21 30.53
C ALA A 36 15.94 -4.13 29.24
N ALA A 37 14.76 -3.51 29.27
CA ALA A 37 13.91 -3.36 28.09
C ALA A 37 14.26 -2.15 27.20
N TYR A 38 15.26 -1.35 27.61
CA TYR A 38 15.50 -0.01 27.07
C TYR A 38 16.36 0.04 25.77
N ILE A 39 16.93 -1.08 25.31
CA ILE A 39 17.91 -1.07 24.18
C ILE A 39 17.43 -1.83 22.93
N GLY A 40 16.33 -2.60 23.00
CA GLY A 40 15.85 -3.41 21.87
C GLY A 40 14.87 -2.77 20.89
N GLY A 41 14.42 -1.52 21.11
CA GLY A 41 13.16 -1.02 20.54
C GLY A 41 13.23 0.16 19.56
N VAL A 42 14.42 0.59 19.12
CA VAL A 42 14.59 1.90 18.46
C VAL A 42 14.07 1.96 17.00
N PHE A 43 13.59 0.86 16.39
CA PHE A 43 13.03 0.92 15.02
C PHE A 43 11.71 0.16 14.79
N GLY A 44 10.95 -0.16 15.84
CA GLY A 44 9.66 -0.84 15.65
C GLY A 44 8.61 -0.36 16.64
N LEU A 45 7.55 0.25 16.11
CA LEU A 45 6.32 0.74 16.77
C LEU A 45 6.27 2.23 17.15
N PHE A 46 6.01 3.05 16.13
CA PHE A 46 5.07 4.17 16.21
C PHE A 46 3.98 3.83 15.17
N TRP A 47 2.66 3.93 15.39
CA TRP A 47 1.86 5.09 15.80
C TRP A 47 0.66 4.67 16.68
N GLY A 48 0.25 5.54 17.60
CA GLY A 48 -0.76 5.28 18.63
C GLY A 48 -2.21 5.64 18.26
N ALA A 49 -3.12 4.89 18.88
CA ALA A 49 -4.58 4.91 18.80
C ALA A 49 -5.27 6.29 18.86
N SER A 50 -6.16 6.55 17.88
CA SER A 50 -7.51 7.11 18.09
C SER A 50 -8.35 7.06 16.82
N MET A 51 -9.57 6.54 16.95
CA MET A 51 -10.61 6.28 15.92
C MET A 51 -10.39 5.01 15.09
N LEU A 52 -10.51 3.84 15.74
CA LEU A 52 -10.68 2.57 15.04
C LEU A 52 -11.99 2.57 14.25
N ASN A 53 -11.92 3.05 13.01
CA ASN A 53 -12.68 2.40 11.98
C ASN A 53 -11.96 1.06 11.77
N LEU A 54 -12.42 -0.01 12.44
CA LEU A 54 -11.91 -1.40 12.39
C LEU A 54 -11.94 -2.05 10.99
N ALA A 55 -11.98 -1.25 9.94
CA ALA A 55 -11.82 -1.71 8.59
C ALA A 55 -10.33 -1.85 8.32
N GLU A 56 -9.84 -3.07 8.46
CA GLU A 56 -8.56 -3.44 7.88
C GLU A 56 -8.63 -3.18 6.36
N ILE A 57 -7.66 -2.42 5.89
CA ILE A 57 -7.52 -2.03 4.50
C ILE A 57 -6.48 -2.96 3.88
N LEU A 58 -6.86 -3.60 2.78
CA LEU A 58 -5.96 -4.49 2.03
C LEU A 58 -5.46 -3.75 0.79
N ALA A 59 -4.16 -3.57 0.69
CA ALA A 59 -3.51 -2.90 -0.44
C ALA A 59 -2.68 -3.91 -1.24
N VAL A 60 -2.98 -3.99 -2.54
CA VAL A 60 -2.21 -4.75 -3.52
C VAL A 60 -1.29 -3.77 -4.26
N CYS A 61 0.01 -3.89 -4.03
CA CYS A 61 1.04 -3.00 -4.55
C CYS A 61 1.92 -3.73 -5.56
N PRO A 62 1.88 -3.36 -6.85
CA PRO A 62 2.84 -3.85 -7.83
C PRO A 62 4.27 -3.48 -7.42
N TYR A 63 5.19 -4.43 -7.47
CA TYR A 63 6.59 -4.22 -7.09
C TYR A 63 7.34 -3.35 -8.10
N ASN A 64 7.00 -3.49 -9.39
CA ASN A 64 7.39 -2.52 -10.41
C ASN A 64 6.32 -1.42 -10.42
N HIS A 65 6.72 -0.16 -10.32
CA HIS A 65 5.81 1.00 -10.26
C HIS A 65 5.53 1.60 -11.65
N VAL A 66 6.22 1.11 -12.68
CA VAL A 66 6.17 1.59 -14.06
C VAL A 66 5.60 0.48 -14.95
N ASN A 67 4.48 0.77 -15.62
CA ASN A 67 3.96 -0.08 -16.69
C ASN A 67 4.57 0.37 -18.03
N TRP A 68 5.54 -0.41 -18.54
CA TRP A 68 6.33 -0.05 -19.71
C TRP A 68 5.55 -0.05 -21.03
N ILE A 69 4.37 -0.66 -21.09
CA ILE A 69 3.47 -0.53 -22.26
C ILE A 69 3.14 0.94 -22.53
N ARG A 70 3.13 1.79 -21.49
CA ARG A 70 2.82 3.22 -21.61
C ARG A 70 4.01 4.09 -21.96
N TYR A 71 5.20 3.53 -22.18
CA TYR A 71 6.39 4.32 -22.45
C TYR A 71 6.19 5.29 -23.63
N ARG A 72 5.66 4.81 -24.76
CA ARG A 72 5.39 5.65 -25.94
C ARG A 72 4.42 6.79 -25.66
N ALA A 73 3.29 6.48 -25.02
CA ALA A 73 2.30 7.48 -24.66
C ALA A 73 2.84 8.50 -23.64
N ALA A 74 3.79 8.09 -22.79
CA ALA A 74 4.47 9.00 -21.86
C ALA A 74 5.50 9.87 -22.58
N GLU A 75 6.28 9.33 -23.52
CA GLU A 75 7.18 10.13 -24.36
C GLU A 75 6.41 11.25 -25.07
N GLU A 76 5.31 10.92 -25.76
CA GLU A 76 4.48 11.88 -26.49
C GLU A 76 3.84 12.95 -25.59
N LYS A 77 3.53 12.59 -24.35
CA LYS A 77 2.88 13.49 -23.39
C LYS A 77 3.85 14.45 -22.70
N TYR A 78 5.05 13.96 -22.35
CA TYR A 78 5.96 14.69 -21.47
C TYR A 78 7.17 15.30 -22.21
N LEU A 79 7.49 14.83 -23.42
CA LEU A 79 8.62 15.31 -24.20
C LEU A 79 8.16 16.16 -25.40
N PRO A 80 9.03 17.04 -25.93
CA PRO A 80 8.77 17.74 -27.18
C PRO A 80 8.64 16.75 -28.36
N HIS A 81 8.00 17.20 -29.43
CA HIS A 81 7.92 16.41 -30.67
C HIS A 81 9.33 16.12 -31.21
N ASP A 82 9.58 14.85 -31.53
CA ASP A 82 10.88 14.29 -31.92
C ASP A 82 12.05 14.70 -30.99
N PRO A 83 12.07 14.21 -29.74
CA PRO A 83 13.07 14.62 -28.78
C PRO A 83 14.45 14.11 -29.19
N PRO A 84 15.51 14.94 -29.05
CA PRO A 84 16.89 14.53 -29.23
C PRO A 84 17.22 13.28 -28.41
N LYS A 85 18.14 12.45 -28.90
CA LYS A 85 18.54 11.18 -28.27
C LYS A 85 18.88 11.34 -26.79
N GLU A 86 19.61 12.38 -26.42
CA GLU A 86 19.99 12.68 -25.03
C GLU A 86 18.77 12.89 -24.11
N ILE A 87 17.76 13.65 -24.56
CA ILE A 87 16.53 13.90 -23.79
C ILE A 87 15.74 12.60 -23.63
N ARG A 88 15.68 11.80 -24.69
CA ARG A 88 14.98 10.52 -24.71
C ARG A 88 15.60 9.51 -23.75
N GLU A 89 16.93 9.42 -23.76
CA GLU A 89 17.70 8.56 -22.85
C GLU A 89 17.56 9.02 -21.39
N ALA A 90 17.67 10.33 -21.14
CA ALA A 90 17.46 10.87 -19.79
C ALA A 90 16.04 10.59 -19.25
N PHE A 91 15.01 10.71 -20.10
CA PHE A 91 13.64 10.37 -19.70
C PHE A 91 13.47 8.88 -19.44
N TYR A 92 14.06 8.02 -20.27
CA TYR A 92 14.07 6.57 -20.06
C TYR A 92 14.75 6.22 -18.71
N ASP A 93 15.89 6.83 -18.41
CA ASP A 93 16.62 6.61 -17.16
C ASP A 93 15.83 7.05 -15.92
N VAL A 94 15.05 8.13 -16.01
CA VAL A 94 14.11 8.52 -14.95
C VAL A 94 13.08 7.42 -14.70
N LEU A 95 12.48 6.86 -15.76
CA LEU A 95 11.52 5.78 -15.62
C LEU A 95 12.15 4.50 -15.05
N VAL A 96 13.37 4.16 -15.48
CA VAL A 96 14.15 3.06 -14.90
C VAL A 96 14.40 3.28 -13.40
N ALA A 97 14.78 4.48 -12.99
CA ALA A 97 14.99 4.80 -11.59
C ALA A 97 13.68 4.70 -10.78
N MET A 98 12.54 5.04 -11.37
CA MET A 98 11.23 5.02 -10.70
C MET A 98 10.63 3.62 -10.50
N GLU A 99 11.13 2.58 -11.17
CA GLU A 99 10.53 1.24 -11.15
C GLU A 99 10.33 0.64 -9.76
N ASN A 100 11.21 0.92 -8.80
CA ASN A 100 11.15 0.35 -7.46
C ASN A 100 11.41 1.41 -6.38
N VAL A 101 10.97 2.64 -6.66
CA VAL A 101 11.10 3.75 -5.70
C VAL A 101 9.95 3.70 -4.71
N THR A 102 10.27 3.44 -3.46
CA THR A 102 9.36 3.49 -2.32
C THR A 102 9.75 4.64 -1.40
N PHE A 103 8.93 4.96 -0.40
CA PHE A 103 9.23 5.98 0.60
C PHE A 103 10.55 5.69 1.35
N THR A 104 10.88 4.42 1.55
CA THR A 104 12.11 3.96 2.22
C THR A 104 13.27 3.71 1.26
N HIS A 105 13.03 3.66 -0.05
CA HIS A 105 14.03 3.35 -1.08
C HIS A 105 14.06 4.42 -2.17
N LEU A 106 14.65 5.58 -1.86
CA LEU A 106 14.79 6.71 -2.79
C LEU A 106 16.16 6.76 -3.51
N THR A 107 17.08 5.87 -3.13
CA THR A 107 18.47 5.87 -3.62
C THR A 107 18.63 5.79 -5.15
N PRO A 108 17.80 5.05 -5.92
CA PRO A 108 17.92 5.03 -7.38
C PRO A 108 17.74 6.41 -8.01
N LEU A 109 16.75 7.17 -7.52
CA LEU A 109 16.46 8.52 -8.00
C LEU A 109 17.56 9.50 -7.58
N GLU A 110 18.03 9.39 -6.34
CA GLU A 110 19.15 10.21 -5.85
C GLU A 110 20.42 9.99 -6.70
N ARG A 111 20.76 8.72 -7.00
CA ARG A 111 21.90 8.37 -7.85
C ARG A 111 21.77 8.95 -9.25
N LEU A 112 20.58 8.91 -9.84
CA LEU A 112 20.33 9.49 -11.17
C LEU A 112 20.56 11.01 -11.17
N ILE A 113 20.01 11.71 -10.17
CA ILE A 113 20.14 13.17 -10.05
C ILE A 113 21.61 13.57 -9.84
N LYS A 114 22.39 12.78 -9.10
CA LYS A 114 23.82 13.07 -8.84
C LYS A 114 24.72 12.76 -10.03
N ARG A 115 24.43 11.71 -10.80
CA ARG A 115 25.29 11.22 -11.89
C ARG A 115 25.06 11.99 -13.19
N SER A 116 23.83 12.41 -13.46
CA SER A 116 23.43 12.92 -14.76
C SER A 116 23.09 14.40 -14.67
N SER A 117 23.64 15.22 -15.57
CA SER A 117 23.08 16.55 -15.85
C SER A 117 21.73 16.37 -16.54
N LEU A 118 20.67 16.10 -15.78
CA LEU A 118 19.33 15.93 -16.35
C LEU A 118 18.95 17.19 -17.14
N PRO A 119 18.59 17.06 -18.43
CA PRO A 119 18.15 18.20 -19.24
C PRO A 119 17.00 18.94 -18.54
N PRO A 120 16.91 20.28 -18.65
CA PRO A 120 15.88 21.07 -17.96
C PRO A 120 14.45 20.58 -18.24
N VAL A 121 14.18 20.14 -19.48
CA VAL A 121 12.89 19.57 -19.89
C VAL A 121 12.52 18.36 -19.04
N VAL A 122 13.45 17.42 -18.84
CA VAL A 122 13.23 16.19 -18.05
C VAL A 122 13.14 16.51 -16.56
N ARG A 123 13.98 17.44 -16.07
CA ARG A 123 14.01 17.85 -14.66
C ARG A 123 12.71 18.50 -14.20
N ASN A 124 12.03 19.23 -15.10
CA ASN A 124 10.79 19.93 -14.78
C ASN A 124 9.55 19.01 -14.85
N ILE A 125 9.71 17.73 -15.21
CA ILE A 125 8.60 16.78 -15.20
C ILE A 125 8.21 16.46 -13.74
N SER A 126 6.94 16.66 -13.42
CA SER A 126 6.35 16.26 -12.15
C SER A 126 6.41 14.75 -11.98
N LEU A 127 7.28 14.27 -11.08
CA LEU A 127 7.39 12.85 -10.73
C LEU A 127 6.07 12.29 -10.16
N HIS A 128 5.29 13.15 -9.52
CA HIS A 128 3.94 12.84 -9.04
C HIS A 128 2.99 12.47 -10.18
N ASP A 129 2.96 13.28 -11.25
CA ASP A 129 2.04 13.06 -12.37
C ASP A 129 2.55 11.94 -13.27
N LEU A 130 3.88 11.87 -13.44
CA LEU A 130 4.53 10.80 -14.17
C LEU A 130 4.24 9.45 -13.49
N SER A 131 4.45 9.33 -12.17
CA SER A 131 4.13 8.09 -11.44
C SER A 131 2.65 7.71 -11.57
N GLN A 132 1.72 8.66 -11.47
CA GLN A 132 0.29 8.38 -11.68
C GLN A 132 -0.04 7.90 -13.09
N SER A 133 0.65 8.41 -14.10
CA SER A 133 0.44 8.02 -15.50
C SER A 133 1.02 6.64 -15.82
N MET A 134 2.15 6.30 -15.20
CA MET A 134 2.87 5.04 -15.42
C MET A 134 2.34 3.89 -14.55
N ALA A 135 1.69 4.18 -13.42
CA ALA A 135 1.16 3.16 -12.51
C ALA A 135 0.13 2.24 -13.15
N TYR A 136 0.09 0.99 -12.69
CA TYR A 136 -0.84 -0.04 -13.14
C TYR A 136 -2.30 0.34 -12.85
N ARG A 137 -3.19 0.04 -13.79
CA ARG A 137 -4.64 0.19 -13.60
C ARG A 137 -5.23 -1.13 -13.13
N CYS A 138 -6.39 -1.04 -12.46
CA CYS A 138 -7.08 -2.21 -11.96
C CYS A 138 -7.39 -3.23 -13.06
N ASN A 139 -7.96 -2.79 -14.18
CA ASN A 139 -8.36 -3.66 -15.29
C ASN A 139 -7.18 -4.32 -16.02
N GLU A 140 -5.94 -3.90 -15.74
CA GLU A 140 -4.73 -4.46 -16.35
C GLU A 140 -4.16 -5.61 -15.51
N ILE A 141 -4.36 -5.56 -14.19
CA ILE A 141 -3.76 -6.53 -13.28
C ILE A 141 -4.79 -7.48 -12.69
N PHE A 142 -6.03 -7.05 -12.43
CA PHE A 142 -7.05 -7.90 -11.86
C PHE A 142 -7.84 -8.62 -12.95
N VAL A 143 -8.04 -9.92 -12.78
CA VAL A 143 -8.83 -10.76 -13.69
C VAL A 143 -10.20 -11.07 -13.10
N TRP A 144 -10.24 -11.34 -11.80
CA TRP A 144 -11.42 -11.87 -11.14
C TRP A 144 -11.35 -11.56 -9.65
N CYS A 145 -12.49 -11.25 -9.05
CA CYS A 145 -12.61 -10.93 -7.63
C CYS A 145 -13.90 -11.52 -7.05
N ILE A 146 -13.77 -12.20 -5.91
CA ILE A 146 -14.87 -12.62 -5.05
C ILE A 146 -14.69 -11.97 -3.69
N PHE A 147 -15.79 -11.45 -3.15
CA PHE A 147 -15.88 -11.06 -1.76
C PHE A 147 -17.04 -11.79 -1.09
N ASP A 148 -16.72 -12.57 -0.05
CA ASP A 148 -17.66 -13.29 0.80
C ASP A 148 -18.69 -14.14 0.00
N GLY A 149 -18.15 -14.92 -0.95
CA GLY A 149 -18.90 -15.81 -1.83
C GLY A 149 -19.58 -15.12 -3.03
N THR A 150 -19.53 -13.80 -3.14
CA THR A 150 -20.15 -13.05 -4.25
C THR A 150 -19.09 -12.52 -5.21
N GLU A 151 -19.28 -12.74 -6.52
CA GLU A 151 -18.41 -12.19 -7.55
C GLU A 151 -18.68 -10.69 -7.76
N TYR A 152 -17.61 -9.90 -7.87
CA TYR A 152 -17.68 -8.46 -8.09
C TYR A 152 -16.69 -8.01 -9.17
N ASP A 153 -17.01 -6.88 -9.79
CA ASP A 153 -16.05 -6.11 -10.57
C ASP A 153 -14.91 -5.62 -9.65
N CYS A 154 -13.70 -6.14 -9.89
CA CYS A 154 -12.50 -5.78 -9.15
C CYS A 154 -12.27 -4.27 -9.07
N CYS A 155 -12.62 -3.52 -10.12
CA CYS A 155 -12.36 -2.09 -10.18
C CYS A 155 -13.39 -1.24 -9.43
N LYS A 156 -14.45 -1.87 -8.91
CA LYS A 156 -15.35 -1.28 -7.91
C LYS A 156 -14.94 -1.61 -6.47
N LEU A 157 -14.18 -2.69 -6.30
CA LEU A 157 -13.65 -3.12 -4.99
C LEU A 157 -12.37 -2.37 -4.63
N PHE A 158 -11.43 -2.30 -5.57
CA PHE A 158 -10.10 -1.76 -5.35
C PHE A 158 -9.96 -0.35 -5.90
N ILE A 159 -9.58 0.59 -5.03
CA ILE A 159 -9.39 2.00 -5.36
C ILE A 159 -7.91 2.30 -5.39
N ARG A 160 -7.48 3.09 -6.39
CA ARG A 160 -6.09 3.51 -6.49
C ARG A 160 -5.73 4.50 -5.40
N GLU A 161 -4.69 4.20 -4.63
CA GLU A 161 -4.21 5.01 -3.51
C GLU A 161 -2.69 5.13 -3.54
N ARG A 162 -2.15 6.20 -2.96
CA ARG A 162 -0.72 6.34 -2.70
C ARG A 162 -0.37 5.80 -1.33
N THR A 163 0.67 5.01 -1.28
CA THR A 163 1.20 4.38 -0.08
C THR A 163 2.70 4.61 0.01
N ASP A 164 3.32 4.18 1.10
CA ASP A 164 4.77 4.12 1.25
C ASP A 164 5.44 3.17 0.23
N GLN A 165 4.69 2.21 -0.32
CA GLN A 165 5.13 1.30 -1.38
C GLN A 165 4.78 1.79 -2.80
N GLY A 166 4.47 3.07 -2.97
CA GLY A 166 4.10 3.64 -4.26
C GLY A 166 2.58 3.61 -4.50
N ILE A 167 2.17 3.50 -5.75
CA ILE A 167 0.75 3.54 -6.13
C ILE A 167 0.18 2.12 -6.11
N CYS A 168 -0.78 1.90 -5.22
CA CYS A 168 -1.39 0.59 -4.98
C CYS A 168 -2.88 0.60 -5.27
N LEU A 169 -3.46 -0.59 -5.35
CA LEU A 169 -4.90 -0.82 -5.48
C LEU A 169 -5.44 -1.36 -4.16
N VAL A 170 -6.37 -0.62 -3.57
CA VAL A 170 -6.70 -0.70 -2.15
C VAL A 170 -8.17 -1.03 -1.95
N PHE A 171 -8.45 -2.19 -1.36
CA PHE A 171 -9.76 -2.60 -0.89
C PHE A 171 -10.10 -1.84 0.40
N ASN A 172 -11.34 -1.35 0.52
CA ASN A 172 -11.81 -0.57 1.67
C ASN A 172 -11.04 0.75 1.93
N SER A 173 -10.38 1.33 0.91
CA SER A 173 -9.74 2.66 1.02
C SER A 173 -10.66 3.69 1.70
N LEU A 174 -10.15 4.52 2.61
CA LEU A 174 -10.90 5.64 3.20
C LEU A 174 -10.23 7.01 2.99
N ILE A 175 -9.08 7.02 2.31
CA ILE A 175 -8.24 8.21 2.18
C ILE A 175 -8.68 9.07 1.00
N THR A 176 -9.02 8.46 -0.14
CA THR A 176 -9.34 9.21 -1.36
C THR A 176 -10.66 9.98 -1.25
N LYS A 177 -10.83 11.04 -2.06
CA LYS A 177 -12.10 11.80 -2.12
C LYS A 177 -13.28 10.89 -2.48
N GLU A 178 -13.09 10.00 -3.43
CA GLU A 178 -14.10 9.01 -3.86
C GLU A 178 -14.49 8.09 -2.70
N SER A 179 -13.51 7.53 -2.00
CA SER A 179 -13.70 6.68 -0.83
C SER A 179 -14.48 7.36 0.30
N ARG A 180 -14.16 8.63 0.59
CA ARG A 180 -14.87 9.43 1.60
C ARG A 180 -16.32 9.64 1.22
N MET A 181 -16.58 9.93 -0.07
CA MET A 181 -17.94 10.05 -0.57
C MET A 181 -18.70 8.71 -0.53
N LYS A 182 -18.03 7.59 -0.83
CA LYS A 182 -18.60 6.25 -0.71
C LYS A 182 -19.03 5.96 0.73
N LYS A 183 -18.17 6.24 1.71
CA LYS A 183 -18.49 6.12 3.15
C LYS A 183 -19.69 6.96 3.59
N LEU A 184 -19.89 8.14 2.99
CA LEU A 184 -21.05 8.99 3.32
C LEU A 184 -22.36 8.50 2.70
N LYS A 185 -22.29 7.81 1.55
CA LYS A 185 -23.47 7.37 0.79
C LYS A 185 -23.88 5.94 1.10
N ASP A 186 -22.93 5.08 1.44
CA ASP A 186 -23.12 3.65 1.65
C ASP A 186 -22.85 3.31 3.13
N ALA A 187 -23.93 3.03 3.87
CA ALA A 187 -23.85 2.64 5.28
C ALA A 187 -23.15 1.29 5.50
N TYR A 188 -23.04 0.46 4.47
CA TYR A 188 -22.34 -0.83 4.51
C TYR A 188 -20.86 -0.70 4.13
N TYR A 189 -20.40 0.49 3.72
CA TYR A 189 -19.00 0.79 3.48
C TYR A 189 -18.33 1.39 4.72
N PRO A 190 -17.12 0.92 5.12
CA PRO A 190 -16.30 -0.13 4.50
C PRO A 190 -16.85 -1.54 4.70
N TRP A 191 -16.57 -2.40 3.73
CA TRP A 191 -17.12 -3.76 3.66
C TRP A 191 -16.51 -4.67 4.73
N ARG A 192 -17.32 -5.58 5.27
CA ARG A 192 -16.95 -6.49 6.36
C ARG A 192 -17.40 -7.91 6.02
N VAL A 193 -16.60 -8.89 6.42
CA VAL A 193 -16.94 -10.31 6.27
C VAL A 193 -18.09 -10.70 7.20
N ARG A 194 -18.94 -11.65 6.78
CA ARG A 194 -20.08 -12.13 7.59
C ARG A 194 -19.66 -13.16 8.64
N TYR A 195 -18.71 -14.01 8.28
CA TYR A 195 -18.18 -15.08 9.12
C TYR A 195 -16.65 -15.17 8.97
N ALA A 196 -16.03 -15.99 9.81
CA ALA A 196 -14.61 -16.31 9.74
C ALA A 196 -14.44 -17.72 9.16
N GLY A 197 -13.30 -17.98 8.52
CA GLY A 197 -13.00 -19.23 7.83
C GLY A 197 -12.72 -19.03 6.33
N GLU A 198 -12.20 -20.08 5.71
CA GLU A 198 -11.76 -20.11 4.30
C GLU A 198 -12.90 -19.91 3.29
N GLU A 199 -14.15 -20.16 3.68
CA GLU A 199 -15.31 -19.89 2.81
C GLU A 199 -15.73 -18.41 2.77
N SER A 200 -15.03 -17.54 3.53
CA SER A 200 -15.30 -16.10 3.64
C SER A 200 -14.12 -15.26 3.16
N GLY A 201 -14.27 -13.94 3.14
CA GLY A 201 -13.14 -13.04 2.90
C GLY A 201 -13.04 -12.56 1.45
N LEU A 202 -11.82 -12.34 0.99
CA LEU A 202 -11.53 -11.69 -0.29
C LEU A 202 -10.62 -12.58 -1.13
N SER A 203 -11.11 -13.05 -2.26
CA SER A 203 -10.33 -13.77 -3.26
C SER A 203 -10.15 -12.93 -4.51
N PHE A 204 -8.97 -12.95 -5.09
CA PHE A 204 -8.74 -12.32 -6.38
C PHE A 204 -7.64 -13.02 -7.18
N ILE A 205 -7.69 -12.84 -8.50
CA ILE A 205 -6.67 -13.32 -9.42
C ILE A 205 -5.98 -12.12 -10.05
N LEU A 206 -4.67 -12.08 -9.92
CA LEU A 206 -3.82 -11.15 -10.65
C LEU A 206 -3.27 -11.82 -11.90
N ARG A 207 -3.17 -11.06 -12.98
CA ARG A 207 -2.50 -11.45 -14.22
C ARG A 207 -1.12 -10.83 -14.26
N TYR A 208 -0.12 -11.66 -14.52
CA TYR A 208 1.18 -11.19 -14.94
C TYR A 208 1.23 -11.12 -16.47
N ASN A 209 1.80 -10.04 -17.00
CA ASN A 209 2.09 -9.88 -18.42
C ASN A 209 3.54 -9.41 -18.58
N GLU A 210 4.34 -10.16 -19.35
CA GLU A 210 5.75 -9.83 -19.62
C GLU A 210 5.89 -8.45 -20.26
N SER A 211 4.93 -8.03 -21.08
CA SER A 211 4.95 -6.73 -21.75
C SER A 211 4.88 -5.54 -20.80
N TYR A 212 4.46 -5.73 -19.55
CA TYR A 212 4.46 -4.66 -18.55
C TYR A 212 5.87 -4.29 -18.07
N VAL A 213 6.83 -5.19 -18.24
CA VAL A 213 8.20 -5.05 -17.76
C VAL A 213 9.13 -4.86 -18.97
N ARG A 214 10.08 -3.93 -18.88
CA ARG A 214 11.07 -3.75 -19.96
C ARG A 214 12.04 -4.94 -20.02
N PRO A 215 12.66 -5.20 -21.19
CA PRO A 215 13.72 -6.19 -21.32
C PRO A 215 14.88 -5.95 -20.34
N ASN A 216 15.47 -7.02 -19.80
CA ASN A 216 16.59 -6.98 -18.85
C ASN A 216 16.28 -6.23 -17.53
N SER A 217 15.00 -6.08 -17.19
CA SER A 217 14.63 -5.58 -15.87
C SER A 217 15.03 -6.56 -14.76
N TYR A 218 15.66 -6.04 -13.71
CA TYR A 218 15.84 -6.78 -12.45
C TYR A 218 14.54 -6.85 -11.63
N THR A 219 13.54 -6.03 -11.96
CA THR A 219 12.24 -5.97 -11.30
C THR A 219 11.24 -6.83 -12.09
N THR A 220 11.11 -8.09 -11.70
CA THR A 220 10.05 -8.97 -12.19
C THR A 220 8.69 -8.52 -11.65
N PHE A 221 7.61 -8.69 -12.42
CA PHE A 221 6.28 -8.34 -11.94
C PHE A 221 5.88 -9.30 -10.81
N LYS A 222 5.87 -8.73 -9.61
CA LYS A 222 5.44 -9.31 -8.34
C LYS A 222 4.43 -8.36 -7.74
N ALA A 223 3.52 -8.88 -6.94
CA ALA A 223 2.60 -8.06 -6.17
C ALA A 223 2.90 -8.23 -4.69
N ARG A 224 2.78 -7.14 -3.95
CA ARG A 224 2.89 -7.11 -2.50
C ARG A 224 1.51 -6.89 -1.90
N LEU A 225 1.11 -7.74 -0.95
CA LEU A 225 -0.02 -7.48 -0.08
C LEU A 225 0.47 -6.72 1.15
N MET A 226 -0.14 -5.57 1.38
CA MET A 226 -0.03 -4.79 2.59
C MET A 226 -1.39 -4.80 3.27
N ILE A 227 -1.43 -5.27 4.51
CA ILE A 227 -2.57 -5.08 5.40
C ILE A 227 -2.26 -3.79 6.14
N LYS A 228 -3.19 -2.83 6.21
CA LYS A 228 -2.99 -1.55 6.90
C LYS A 228 -4.26 -1.07 7.57
N GLU A 229 -4.14 -0.22 8.58
CA GLU A 229 -5.27 0.59 9.02
C GLU A 229 -5.52 1.76 8.04
N ALA A 230 -6.68 2.41 8.17
CA ALA A 230 -7.10 3.44 7.24
C ALA A 230 -6.17 4.65 7.18
N GLU A 231 -5.72 5.11 8.34
CA GLU A 231 -4.91 6.31 8.50
C GLU A 231 -3.42 5.99 8.68
N GLU A 232 -3.05 4.69 8.68
CA GLU A 232 -1.67 4.25 8.75
C GLU A 232 -1.02 4.25 7.36
N TRP A 233 0.16 4.85 7.27
CA TRP A 233 0.90 5.00 6.01
C TRP A 233 1.91 3.87 5.77
N SER A 234 2.31 3.13 6.82
CA SER A 234 3.35 2.11 6.74
C SER A 234 3.03 0.94 7.66
N GLN A 235 3.10 -0.30 7.15
CA GLN A 235 3.15 -1.52 7.95
C GLN A 235 4.39 -2.34 7.55
N PRO A 236 5.11 -2.93 8.53
CA PRO A 236 6.30 -3.73 8.22
C PRO A 236 5.95 -5.08 7.58
N LEU A 237 4.77 -5.64 7.90
CA LEU A 237 4.38 -6.96 7.41
C LEU A 237 3.81 -6.86 6.00
N HIS A 238 4.49 -7.52 5.07
CA HIS A 238 4.05 -7.62 3.69
C HIS A 238 4.27 -9.02 3.15
N HIS A 239 3.29 -9.52 2.39
CA HIS A 239 3.42 -10.78 1.67
C HIS A 239 3.73 -10.49 0.21
N ILE A 240 4.73 -11.16 -0.35
CA ILE A 240 5.10 -11.01 -1.76
C ILE A 240 4.59 -12.23 -2.52
N PHE A 241 3.83 -11.98 -3.57
CA PHE A 241 3.33 -13.00 -4.47
C PHE A 241 4.14 -13.04 -5.77
N TYR A 242 4.40 -14.25 -6.23
CA TYR A 242 5.16 -14.54 -7.44
C TYR A 242 4.22 -15.04 -8.53
N ALA A 243 4.65 -14.99 -9.78
CA ALA A 243 3.89 -15.55 -10.89
C ALA A 243 3.63 -17.05 -10.70
N ASN A 244 2.46 -17.55 -11.12
CA ASN A 244 2.03 -18.96 -11.01
C ASN A 244 1.91 -19.50 -9.58
N THR A 245 1.60 -18.65 -8.60
CA THR A 245 1.38 -19.09 -7.22
C THR A 245 -0.09 -19.03 -6.79
N HIS A 246 -0.46 -19.94 -5.92
CA HIS A 246 -1.68 -19.90 -5.11
C HIS A 246 -1.28 -19.48 -3.69
N ALA A 247 -1.88 -18.42 -3.16
CA ALA A 247 -1.55 -17.90 -1.83
C ALA A 247 -2.82 -17.74 -0.97
N ASP A 248 -2.90 -18.52 0.09
CA ASP A 248 -3.93 -18.41 1.12
C ASP A 248 -3.36 -17.65 2.32
N VAL A 249 -3.84 -16.42 2.52
CA VAL A 249 -3.38 -15.51 3.56
C VAL A 249 -4.40 -15.48 4.70
N MET A 250 -4.03 -16.14 5.78
CA MET A 250 -4.83 -16.17 7.00
C MET A 250 -4.53 -14.96 7.89
N ILE A 251 -5.54 -14.13 8.15
CA ILE A 251 -5.44 -12.98 9.04
C ILE A 251 -5.93 -13.35 10.43
N THR A 252 -5.12 -13.02 11.44
CA THR A 252 -5.46 -13.14 12.85
C THR A 252 -5.59 -11.75 13.46
N PRO A 253 -6.81 -11.26 13.74
CA PRO A 253 -6.99 -9.89 14.20
C PRO A 253 -6.56 -9.77 15.67
N ILE A 254 -5.71 -8.79 15.94
CA ILE A 254 -5.15 -8.48 17.25
C ILE A 254 -5.26 -6.97 17.46
N LEU A 255 -5.88 -6.56 18.57
CA LEU A 255 -5.88 -5.16 18.99
C LEU A 255 -4.93 -4.99 20.16
N THR A 256 -3.97 -4.09 20.01
CA THR A 256 -3.05 -3.72 21.08
C THR A 256 -3.36 -2.31 21.53
N GLU A 257 -3.75 -2.16 22.80
CA GLU A 257 -4.02 -0.85 23.40
C GLU A 257 -3.06 -0.58 24.56
N THR A 258 -2.59 0.66 24.64
CA THR A 258 -1.88 1.17 25.82
C THR A 258 -2.89 1.66 26.85
N ALA A 259 -2.72 1.28 28.11
CA ALA A 259 -3.60 1.72 29.19
C ALA A 259 -3.52 3.25 29.41
N SER A 260 -4.63 3.87 29.85
CA SER A 260 -4.75 5.32 30.00
C SER A 260 -3.73 5.94 30.95
N GLU A 261 -3.27 5.17 31.93
CA GLU A 261 -2.30 5.56 32.94
C GLU A 261 -0.92 5.85 32.33
N ALA A 262 -0.60 5.26 31.18
CA ALA A 262 0.64 5.55 30.45
C ALA A 262 0.72 6.99 29.92
N ARG A 263 -0.40 7.72 29.89
CA ARG A 263 -0.41 9.16 29.58
C ARG A 263 0.26 10.02 30.64
N LEU A 264 0.34 9.52 31.88
CA LEU A 264 0.99 10.20 33.00
C LEU A 264 2.52 10.16 32.92
N ILE A 265 3.07 9.26 32.11
CA ILE A 265 4.51 9.16 31.86
C ILE A 265 4.87 10.12 30.72
N ASP A 266 5.99 10.82 30.88
CA ASP A 266 6.51 11.72 29.85
C ASP A 266 6.77 10.99 28.53
N ALA A 267 6.59 11.71 27.42
CA ALA A 267 6.73 11.18 26.07
C ALA A 267 8.12 10.57 25.80
N GLU A 268 9.19 11.18 26.32
CA GLU A 268 10.56 10.69 26.15
C GLU A 268 10.79 9.39 26.93
N THR A 269 10.16 9.25 28.10
CA THR A 269 10.31 8.05 28.93
C THR A 269 9.50 6.87 28.40
N ARG A 270 8.30 7.13 27.84
CA ARG A 270 7.43 6.08 27.27
C ARG A 270 7.73 5.75 25.81
N ASN A 271 8.58 6.54 25.13
CA ASN A 271 8.93 6.39 23.72
C ASN A 271 7.72 6.26 22.77
N CYS A 272 6.59 6.92 23.09
CA CYS A 272 5.40 6.95 22.25
C CYS A 272 4.62 8.27 22.40
N LEU A 273 3.96 8.70 21.33
CA LEU A 273 3.15 9.92 21.30
C LEU A 273 1.66 9.57 21.32
N PHE A 274 0.89 10.21 22.21
CA PHE A 274 -0.57 10.21 22.13
C PHE A 274 -1.01 11.40 21.28
N TRP A 275 -2.01 11.20 20.42
CA TRP A 275 -2.68 12.33 19.75
C TRP A 275 -3.31 13.26 20.80
N VAL A 276 -2.86 14.51 20.85
CA VAL A 276 -3.48 15.56 21.67
C VAL A 276 -4.71 16.06 20.93
N ARG A 277 -5.91 15.73 21.40
CA ARG A 277 -7.11 16.50 21.03
C ARG A 277 -6.99 17.87 21.70
N LEU A 278 -6.61 18.89 20.94
CA LEU A 278 -6.86 20.28 21.32
C LEU A 278 -8.38 20.47 21.38
N THR A 279 -8.95 20.32 22.56
CA THR A 279 -10.35 20.70 22.80
C THR A 279 -10.34 22.20 23.03
N LEU A 280 -10.58 22.98 21.97
CA LEU A 280 -10.91 24.39 22.12
C LEU A 280 -12.23 24.47 22.91
N ARG A 281 -12.13 24.67 24.23
CA ARG A 281 -13.25 25.20 25.01
C ARG A 281 -13.38 26.66 24.63
N LEU A 282 -14.28 26.96 23.71
CA LEU A 282 -14.84 28.31 23.62
C LEU A 282 -15.50 28.57 24.97
N ARG A 283 -14.87 29.40 25.81
CA ARG A 283 -15.58 30.06 26.90
C ARG A 283 -16.46 31.11 26.21
N PHE A 284 -17.76 30.91 26.26
CA PHE A 284 -18.71 32.02 26.17
C PHE A 284 -18.68 32.77 27.50
#